data_AF-A0A0L7QU16-F1
#
_entry.id   AF-A0A0L7QU16-F1
#
_cell.length_a   1.000
_cell.length_b   1.000
_cell.length_c   1.000
_cell.angle_alpha   90.00
_cell.angle_beta   90.00
_cell.angle_gamma   90.00
#
_symmetry.space_group_name_H-M   'P 1'
#
loop_
_entity.id
_entity.type
_entity.pdbx_description
1 polymer ?
#
loop_
_entity_poly.entity_id
_entity_poly.type
_entity_poly.pdbx_seq_one_letter_code
_entity_poly.pdbx_strand_id
1 'polypeptide(L)'
;MAVLHRALFTWFNLLIFLILLVLRLDQRIQWNWFIVFIPMWLYDHILLVYIIFNMISHCKNGHVVNLRREAWYMTAVFMKLSTQILICLKLEAPHWFLPAKVVLAPFWVLLPALAVDVFVHLIQHYRY
;
A
#
# COMPACT_ATOMS: atom_id res chain seq x y z
N MET A 1 16.37 -7.98 16.56
CA MET A 1 15.72 -9.21 16.04
C MET A 1 14.38 -8.95 15.35
N ALA A 2 13.42 -8.21 15.94
CA ALA A 2 12.09 -8.01 15.34
C ALA A 2 12.05 -7.26 14.00
N VAL A 3 12.96 -6.30 13.77
CA VAL A 3 13.04 -5.53 12.52
C VAL A 3 13.45 -6.41 11.34
N LEU A 4 14.41 -7.31 11.56
CA LEU A 4 14.88 -8.25 10.54
C LEU A 4 13.73 -9.16 10.08
N HIS A 5 12.95 -9.70 11.02
CA HIS A 5 11.84 -10.58 10.71
C HIS A 5 10.75 -9.88 9.87
N ARG A 6 10.42 -8.62 10.20
CA ARG A 6 9.48 -7.81 9.42
C ARG A 6 9.98 -7.57 8.00
N ALA A 7 11.27 -7.22 7.85
CA ALA A 7 11.88 -7.03 6.54
C ALA A 7 11.83 -8.33 5.73
N LEU A 8 12.30 -9.45 6.29
CA LEU A 8 12.29 -10.75 5.60
C LEU A 8 10.89 -11.14 5.12
N PHE A 9 9.86 -10.93 5.95
CA PHE A 9 8.47 -11.17 5.55
C PHE A 9 8.03 -10.30 4.37
N THR A 10 8.35 -9.00 4.38
CA THR A 10 8.04 -8.10 3.25
C THR A 10 8.75 -8.49 1.97
N TRP A 11 10.05 -8.83 2.06
CA TRP A 11 10.84 -9.26 0.91
C TRP A 11 10.33 -10.57 0.34
N PHE A 12 9.99 -11.54 1.20
CA PHE A 12 9.44 -12.82 0.79
C PHE A 12 8.09 -12.67 0.07
N ASN A 13 7.18 -11.85 0.61
CA ASN A 13 5.89 -11.58 -0.03
C ASN A 13 6.06 -10.90 -1.41
N LEU A 14 6.96 -9.93 -1.51
CA LEU A 14 7.32 -9.28 -2.78
C LEU A 14 7.89 -10.28 -3.80
N LEU A 15 8.73 -11.21 -3.35
CA LEU A 15 9.35 -12.22 -4.20
C LEU A 15 8.29 -13.17 -4.77
N ILE A 16 7.35 -13.63 -3.94
CA ILE A 16 6.20 -14.43 -4.38
C ILE A 16 5.37 -13.66 -5.41
N PHE A 17 5.06 -12.39 -5.14
CA PHE A 17 4.31 -11.55 -6.07
C PHE A 17 5.03 -11.44 -7.42
N LEU A 18 6.35 -11.21 -7.42
CA LEU A 18 7.14 -11.08 -8.64
C LEU A 18 7.16 -12.39 -9.45
N ILE A 19 7.28 -13.54 -8.77
CA ILE A 19 7.20 -14.86 -9.43
C ILE A 19 5.84 -15.03 -10.11
N LEU A 20 4.73 -14.82 -9.37
CA LEU A 20 3.38 -14.96 -9.94
C LEU A 20 3.16 -13.98 -11.10
N LEU A 21 3.67 -12.76 -11.00
CA LEU A 21 3.57 -11.73 -12.04
C LEU A 21 4.29 -12.17 -13.31
N VAL A 22 5.52 -12.67 -13.21
CA VAL A 22 6.30 -13.16 -14.35
C VAL A 22 5.64 -14.39 -14.98
N LEU A 23 5.16 -15.34 -14.18
CA LEU A 23 4.47 -16.53 -14.70
C LEU A 23 3.18 -16.16 -15.44
N ARG A 24 2.47 -15.13 -14.98
CA ARG A 24 1.29 -14.61 -15.68
C ARG A 24 1.66 -13.88 -16.96
N LEU A 25 2.73 -13.07 -16.94
CA LEU A 25 3.24 -12.37 -18.13
C LEU A 25 3.66 -13.35 -19.23
N ASP A 26 4.31 -14.46 -18.86
CA ASP A 26 4.73 -15.55 -19.74
C ASP A 26 3.55 -16.41 -20.23
N GLN A 27 2.30 -16.04 -19.90
CA GLN A 27 1.06 -16.75 -20.25
C GLN A 27 1.02 -18.22 -19.78
N ARG A 28 1.87 -18.61 -18.82
CA ARG A 28 1.90 -19.99 -18.27
C ARG A 28 0.69 -20.29 -17.41
N ILE A 29 0.08 -19.26 -16.84
CA ILE A 29 -1.08 -19.34 -15.96
C ILE A 29 -2.17 -18.42 -16.53
N GLN A 30 -3.40 -18.91 -16.67
CA GLN A 30 -4.57 -18.15 -17.17
C GLN A 30 -5.43 -17.51 -16.06
N TRP A 31 -4.89 -17.40 -14.85
CA TRP A 31 -5.63 -16.90 -13.70
C TRP A 31 -5.92 -15.41 -13.83
N ASN A 32 -7.00 -14.98 -13.18
CA ASN A 32 -7.35 -13.58 -13.09
C ASN A 32 -6.22 -12.77 -12.43
N TRP A 33 -5.95 -11.57 -12.91
CA TRP A 33 -4.94 -10.68 -12.33
C TRP A 33 -5.18 -10.41 -10.84
N PHE A 34 -6.43 -10.41 -10.37
CA PHE A 34 -6.73 -10.32 -8.93
C PHE A 34 -6.04 -11.41 -8.09
N ILE A 35 -5.91 -12.63 -8.63
CA ILE A 35 -5.28 -13.77 -7.95
C ILE A 35 -3.76 -13.60 -7.88
N VAL A 36 -3.15 -13.10 -8.95
CA VAL A 36 -1.70 -12.82 -9.02
C VAL A 36 -1.27 -11.80 -7.97
N PHE A 37 -2.15 -10.84 -7.66
CA PHE A 37 -1.90 -9.81 -6.65
C PHE A 37 -2.23 -10.25 -5.21
N ILE A 38 -2.72 -11.48 -4.95
CA ILE A 38 -3.08 -11.96 -3.61
C ILE A 38 -2.01 -11.69 -2.53
N PRO A 39 -0.70 -11.93 -2.77
CA PRO A 39 0.32 -11.66 -1.76
C PRO A 39 0.31 -10.20 -1.28
N MET A 40 0.14 -9.27 -2.22
CA MET A 40 0.04 -7.84 -1.94
C MET A 40 -1.26 -7.50 -1.20
N TRP A 41 -2.41 -8.04 -1.63
CA TRP A 41 -3.68 -7.88 -0.94
C TRP A 41 -3.61 -8.31 0.53
N LEU A 42 -3.00 -9.46 0.80
CA LEU A 42 -2.81 -9.97 2.15
C LEU A 42 -1.98 -9.00 2.99
N TYR A 43 -0.89 -8.46 2.43
CA TYR A 43 -0.04 -7.51 3.11
C TYR A 43 -0.79 -6.21 3.45
N ASP A 44 -1.53 -5.65 2.49
CA ASP A 44 -2.32 -4.44 2.69
C ASP A 44 -3.42 -4.65 3.74
N HIS A 45 -4.08 -5.82 3.78
CA HIS A 45 -5.04 -6.16 4.82
C HIS A 45 -4.42 -6.24 6.21
N ILE A 46 -3.26 -6.89 6.36
CA ILE A 46 -2.55 -6.95 7.65
C ILE A 46 -2.20 -5.55 8.13
N LEU A 47 -1.74 -4.69 7.22
CA LEU A 47 -1.35 -3.32 7.53
C LEU A 47 -2.56 -2.47 7.93
N LEU A 48 -3.69 -2.62 7.24
CA LEU A 48 -4.96 -1.97 7.57
C LEU A 48 -5.45 -2.39 8.96
N VAL A 49 -5.44 -3.69 9.26
CA VAL A 49 -5.81 -4.21 10.58
C VAL A 49 -4.90 -3.63 11.67
N TYR A 50 -3.59 -3.60 11.44
CA TYR A 50 -2.63 -3.03 12.38
C TYR A 50 -2.92 -1.54 12.70
N ILE A 51 -3.19 -0.73 11.67
CA ILE A 51 -3.53 0.70 11.86
C ILE A 51 -4.85 0.85 12.62
N ILE A 52 -5.88 0.05 12.30
CA ILE A 52 -7.16 0.10 13.03
C ILE A 52 -6.95 -0.25 14.51
N PHE A 53 -6.19 -1.31 14.82
CA PHE A 53 -5.89 -1.66 16.21
C PHE A 53 -5.13 -0.55 16.92
N ASN A 54 -4.16 0.07 16.25
CA ASN A 54 -3.41 1.19 16.80
C ASN A 54 -4.34 2.38 17.08
N MET A 55 -5.23 2.72 16.15
CA MET A 55 -6.22 3.79 16.29
C MET A 55 -7.16 3.53 17.47
N ILE A 56 -7.69 2.30 17.61
CA ILE A 56 -8.56 1.92 18.73
C ILE A 56 -7.80 2.03 20.07
N SER A 57 -6.55 1.56 20.10
CA SER A 57 -5.69 1.65 21.30
C SER A 57 -5.43 3.10 21.70
N HIS A 58 -5.17 3.99 20.74
CA HIS A 58 -4.97 5.42 20.97
C HIS A 58 -6.24 6.12 21.46
N CYS A 59 -7.41 5.80 20.89
CA CYS A 59 -8.71 6.31 21.37
C CYS A 59 -8.97 5.89 22.83
N LYS A 60 -8.61 4.65 23.20
CA LYS A 60 -8.77 4.15 24.57
C LYS A 60 -7.84 4.86 25.57
N ASN A 61 -6.65 5.26 25.14
CA ASN A 61 -5.66 5.94 25.99
C ASN A 61 -5.78 7.48 26.01
N GLY A 62 -6.75 8.08 25.29
CA GLY A 62 -7.02 9.52 25.33
C GLY A 62 -5.95 10.43 24.71
N HIS A 63 -4.96 9.88 24.01
CA HIS A 63 -3.84 10.64 23.43
C HIS A 63 -4.18 11.17 22.04
N VAL A 64 -4.81 12.35 21.98
CA VAL A 64 -5.35 12.97 20.75
C VAL A 64 -4.30 13.48 19.75
N VAL A 65 -3.02 13.53 20.13
CA VAL A 65 -1.96 14.19 19.34
C VAL A 65 -1.59 13.41 18.06
N ASN A 66 -1.75 12.07 18.05
CA ASN A 66 -1.38 11.22 16.91
C ASN A 66 -2.54 10.84 15.98
N LEU A 67 -3.79 11.17 16.32
CA LEU A 67 -4.98 10.76 15.54
C LEU A 67 -4.92 11.24 14.09
N ARG A 68 -4.43 12.46 13.86
CA ARG A 68 -4.29 13.01 12.50
C ARG A 68 -3.33 12.16 11.66
N ARG A 69 -2.20 11.74 12.24
CA ARG A 69 -1.16 10.98 11.53
C ARG A 69 -1.63 9.55 11.20
N GLU A 70 -2.31 8.89 12.14
CA GLU A 70 -2.93 7.58 11.91
C GLU A 70 -4.02 7.63 10.84
N ALA A 71 -4.85 8.68 10.84
CA ALA A 71 -5.85 8.90 9.79
C ALA A 71 -5.20 9.12 8.41
N TRP A 72 -4.14 9.91 8.35
CA TRP A 72 -3.34 10.10 7.13
C TRP A 72 -2.77 8.78 6.61
N TYR A 73 -2.26 7.91 7.49
CA TYR A 73 -1.82 6.57 7.10
C TYR A 73 -2.95 5.68 6.60
N MET A 74 -4.13 5.71 7.23
CA MET A 74 -5.30 4.99 6.70
C MET A 74 -5.65 5.47 5.30
N THR A 75 -5.77 6.79 5.09
CA THR A 75 -6.05 7.36 3.77
C THR A 75 -5.01 6.93 2.74
N ALA A 76 -3.73 6.92 3.10
CA ALA A 76 -2.64 6.45 2.24
C ALA A 76 -2.80 4.97 1.84
N VAL A 77 -3.16 4.09 2.78
CA VAL A 77 -3.39 2.65 2.50
C VAL A 77 -4.60 2.45 1.60
N PHE A 78 -5.73 3.13 1.85
CA PHE A 78 -6.90 3.07 0.98
C PHE A 78 -6.58 3.55 -0.44
N MET A 79 -5.79 4.61 -0.57
CA MET A 79 -5.38 5.15 -1.86
C MET A 79 -4.45 4.18 -2.60
N LYS A 80 -3.54 3.50 -1.88
CA LYS A 80 -2.71 2.43 -2.44
C LYS A 80 -3.54 1.22 -2.91
N LEU A 81 -4.52 0.78 -2.11
CA LEU A 81 -5.47 -0.27 -2.48
C LEU A 81 -6.25 0.09 -3.76
N SER A 82 -6.75 1.33 -3.86
CA SER A 82 -7.47 1.79 -5.05
C SER A 82 -6.59 1.72 -6.31
N THR A 83 -5.31 2.06 -6.19
CA THR A 83 -4.33 1.98 -7.28
C THR A 83 -4.14 0.53 -7.73
N GLN A 84 -3.99 -0.41 -6.79
CA GLN A 84 -3.83 -1.84 -7.10
C GLN A 84 -5.05 -2.40 -7.81
N ILE A 85 -6.27 -2.06 -7.37
CA ILE A 85 -7.52 -2.47 -8.02
C ILE A 85 -7.59 -1.95 -9.45
N LEU A 86 -7.29 -0.67 -9.66
CA LEU A 86 -7.28 -0.05 -10.99
C LEU A 86 -6.25 -0.71 -11.91
N ILE A 87 -5.07 -1.07 -11.39
CA ILE A 87 -4.04 -1.81 -12.13
C ILE A 87 -4.56 -3.20 -12.52
N CYS A 88 -5.17 -3.95 -11.58
CA CYS A 88 -5.74 -5.27 -11.85
C CYS A 88 -6.82 -5.21 -12.94
N LEU A 89 -7.73 -4.23 -12.85
CA LEU A 89 -8.79 -4.02 -13.84
C LEU A 89 -8.22 -3.69 -15.23
N LYS A 90 -7.20 -2.83 -15.28
CA LYS A 90 -6.52 -2.48 -16.54
C LYS A 90 -5.83 -3.69 -17.17
N LEU A 91 -5.22 -4.54 -16.36
CA LEU A 91 -4.51 -5.74 -16.82
C LEU A 91 -5.46 -6.85 -17.29
N GLU A 92 -6.62 -7.01 -16.64
CA GLU A 92 -7.64 -8.02 -16.99
C GLU A 92 -8.42 -7.64 -18.24
N ALA A 93 -8.77 -6.37 -18.40
CA ALA A 93 -9.59 -5.89 -19.51
C ALA A 93 -8.84 -4.85 -20.38
N PRO A 94 -7.91 -5.30 -21.26
CA PRO A 94 -7.12 -4.41 -22.11
C PRO A 94 -7.95 -3.61 -23.13
N HIS A 95 -9.21 -4.00 -23.34
CA HIS A 95 -10.13 -3.32 -24.26
C HIS A 95 -10.71 -2.01 -23.71
N TRP A 96 -10.65 -1.79 -22.39
CA TRP A 96 -11.03 -0.50 -21.82
C TRP A 96 -9.85 0.45 -22.05
N PHE A 97 -10.07 1.46 -22.89
CA PHE A 97 -9.09 2.50 -23.24
C PHE A 97 -8.82 3.44 -22.04
N LEU A 98 -8.57 2.88 -20.85
CA LEU A 98 -8.24 3.59 -19.64
C LEU A 98 -6.81 4.13 -19.78
N PRO A 99 -6.63 5.46 -19.88
CA PRO A 99 -5.30 6.02 -20.02
C PRO A 99 -4.49 5.68 -18.77
N ALA A 100 -3.24 5.22 -18.98
CA ALA A 100 -2.33 4.83 -17.90
C ALA A 100 -2.16 5.93 -16.84
N LYS A 101 -2.31 7.20 -17.24
CA LYS A 101 -2.29 8.37 -16.35
C LYS A 101 -3.38 8.34 -15.28
N VAL A 102 -4.60 7.89 -15.60
CA VAL A 102 -5.72 7.81 -14.64
C VAL A 102 -5.50 6.69 -13.65
N VAL A 103 -4.95 5.56 -14.10
CA VAL A 103 -4.62 4.42 -13.22
C VAL A 103 -3.51 4.77 -12.23
N LEU A 104 -2.55 5.59 -12.65
CA LEU A 104 -1.45 6.05 -11.79
C LEU A 104 -1.78 7.32 -10.99
N ALA A 105 -2.90 8.01 -11.27
CA ALA A 105 -3.29 9.25 -10.61
C ALA A 105 -3.26 9.18 -9.07
N PRO A 106 -3.84 8.16 -8.40
CA PRO A 106 -3.74 8.05 -6.94
C PRO A 106 -2.30 7.87 -6.44
N PHE A 107 -1.44 7.18 -7.21
CA PHE A 107 -0.03 7.03 -6.86
C PHE A 107 0.76 8.35 -6.99
N TRP A 108 0.46 9.14 -8.02
CA TRP A 108 1.06 10.47 -8.23
C TRP A 108 0.72 11.48 -7.15
N VAL A 109 -0.42 11.33 -6.48
CA VAL A 109 -0.80 12.18 -5.34
C VAL A 109 -0.23 11.64 -4.03
N LEU A 110 -0.13 10.31 -3.88
CA LEU A 110 0.39 9.65 -2.68
C LEU A 110 1.87 9.98 -2.43
N LEU A 111 2.71 9.89 -3.45
CA LEU A 111 4.15 10.14 -3.34
C LEU A 111 4.52 11.54 -2.81
N PRO A 112 4.02 12.65 -3.38
CA PRO A 112 4.32 13.98 -2.88
C PRO A 112 3.70 14.21 -1.49
N ALA A 113 2.52 13.65 -1.21
CA ALA A 113 1.90 13.75 0.10
C ALA A 113 2.77 13.13 1.21
N LEU A 114 3.30 11.92 0.98
CA LEU A 114 4.22 11.26 1.91
C LEU A 114 5.57 11.99 2.03
N ALA A 115 6.09 12.50 0.92
CA ALA A 115 7.32 13.28 0.93
C ALA A 115 7.16 14.54 1.80
N VAL A 116 6.08 15.30 1.61
CA VAL A 116 5.79 16.51 2.40
C VAL A 116 5.65 16.18 3.89
N ASP A 117 4.95 15.10 4.26
CA ASP A 117 4.80 14.68 5.66
C ASP A 117 6.16 14.41 6.32
N VAL A 118 7.02 13.65 5.65
CA VAL A 118 8.38 13.34 6.13
C VAL A 118 9.23 14.59 6.24
N PHE A 119 9.17 15.49 5.25
CA PHE A 119 9.91 16.75 5.29
C PHE A 119 9.48 17.64 6.45
N VAL A 120 8.17 17.80 6.68
CA VAL A 120 7.64 18.58 7.80
C VAL A 120 8.11 17.99 9.13
N HIS A 121 8.05 16.67 9.29
CA HIS A 121 8.48 16.00 10.50
C HIS A 121 10.00 16.14 10.74
N LEU A 122 10.81 16.06 9.70
CA LEU A 122 12.27 16.23 9.79
C LEU A 122 12.63 17.66 10.21
N ILE A 123 11.97 18.67 9.64
CA ILE A 123 12.19 20.08 9.98
C ILE A 123 11.79 20.36 11.44
N GLN A 124 10.67 19.81 11.89
CA GLN A 124 10.24 19.94 13.28
C GLN A 124 11.22 19.29 14.27
N HIS A 125 11.80 18.14 13.89
CA HIS A 125 12.79 17.45 14.72
C HIS A 125 14.14 18.16 14.77
N TYR A 126 14.58 18.81 13.69
CA TYR A 126 15.84 19.55 13.66
C TYR A 126 15.78 20.89 14.42
N ARG A 127 14.58 21.43 14.62
CA ARG A 127 14.35 22.75 15.24
C ARG A 127 14.29 22.69 16.78
N TYR A 128 14.35 21.51 17.37
CA TYR A 128 14.45 21.25 18.81
C TYR A 128 15.77 20.56 19.13
#